data_AF-A0A7X6S3H8-F1
#
_entry.id   AF-A0A7X6S3H8-F1
#
_cell.length_a   1.000
_cell.length_b   1.000
_cell.length_c   1.000
_cell.angle_alpha   90.00
_cell.angle_beta   90.00
_cell.angle_gamma   90.00
#
_symmetry.space_group_name_H-M   'P 1'
#
loop_
_entity.id
_entity.type
_entity.pdbx_description
1 polymer ?
#
loop_
_entity_poly.entity_id
_entity_poly.type
_entity_poly.pdbx_seq_one_letter_code
_entity_poly.pdbx_strand_id
1 'polypeptide(L)'
;MKKLWLLGCVILLGVTLAACGQKNYAGVQLDSNKYEQLMTGRNNIDRLLKRLHAFNYKKASSAEKVYEAVDAVMNDNSKGLSTADKEKLDVQLDNATHGIKGIIQAASKNKYAIDPSVASQFHDNFTVITNLTAKAVTNSDVQAQKVSTQLSKNLNIEKRLYSIGAQHQK
;
A
#
# COMPACT_ATOMS: atom_id res chain seq x y z
N MET A 1 41.86 24.00 35.29
CA MET A 1 41.44 22.76 34.61
C MET A 1 40.04 22.96 34.00
N LYS A 2 39.93 23.67 32.86
CA LYS A 2 38.65 24.07 32.23
C LYS A 2 38.35 23.34 30.91
N LYS A 3 39.13 22.31 30.56
CA LYS A 3 39.06 21.61 29.26
C LYS A 3 38.19 20.35 29.24
N LEU A 4 37.67 19.90 30.38
CA LEU A 4 36.85 18.68 30.50
C LEU A 4 35.35 18.92 30.37
N TRP A 5 34.88 20.17 30.40
CA TRP A 5 33.45 20.49 30.29
C TRP A 5 32.94 20.67 28.85
N LEU A 6 33.85 20.82 27.88
CA LEU A 6 33.49 21.02 26.46
C LEU A 6 33.30 19.71 25.69
N LEU A 7 33.83 18.57 26.16
CA LEU A 7 33.63 17.28 25.48
C LEU A 7 32.27 16.62 25.79
N GLY A 8 31.64 16.91 26.93
CA GLY A 8 30.33 16.35 27.29
C GLY A 8 29.18 16.93 26.47
N CYS A 9 29.22 18.24 26.18
CA CYS A 9 28.15 18.92 25.43
C CYS A 9 28.14 18.58 23.94
N VAL A 10 29.29 18.25 23.34
CA VAL A 10 29.36 17.91 21.90
C VAL A 10 28.79 16.51 21.63
N ILE A 11 28.91 15.58 22.59
CA ILE A 11 28.39 14.22 22.45
C ILE A 11 26.85 14.21 22.66
N LEU A 12 26.31 15.01 23.58
CA LEU A 12 24.86 15.12 23.79
C LEU A 12 24.12 15.85 22.66
N LEU A 13 24.72 16.86 22.03
CA LEU A 13 24.15 17.54 20.86
C LEU A 13 24.15 16.67 19.59
N GLY A 14 25.13 15.77 19.44
CA GLY A 14 25.20 14.83 18.31
C GLY A 14 24.07 13.79 18.32
N VAL A 15 23.65 13.32 19.50
CA VAL A 15 22.57 12.32 19.64
C VAL A 15 21.18 12.96 19.45
N THR A 16 20.99 14.22 19.81
CA THR A 16 19.72 14.93 19.58
C THR A 16 19.53 15.35 18.12
N LEU A 17 20.61 15.58 17.36
CA LEU A 17 20.53 15.96 15.94
C LEU A 17 20.28 14.77 15.00
N ALA A 18 20.63 13.54 15.41
CA ALA A 18 20.31 12.33 14.64
C ALA A 18 18.82 11.92 14.72
N ALA A 19 18.09 12.39 15.74
CA ALA A 19 16.67 12.12 15.92
C ALA A 19 15.74 13.10 15.17
N CYS A 20 16.28 14.21 14.64
CA CYS A 20 15.54 15.19 13.85
C CYS A 20 15.33 14.70 12.40
N GLY A 21 14.37 13.78 12.20
CA GLY A 21 13.96 13.37 10.86
C GLY A 21 13.48 11.93 10.73
N GLN A 22 13.63 11.12 11.78
CA GLN A 22 13.07 9.77 11.81
C GLN A 22 11.63 9.79 12.36
N LYS A 23 10.71 9.17 11.63
CA LYS A 23 9.31 8.99 12.02
C LYS A 23 9.08 7.51 12.35
N ASN A 24 8.24 7.24 13.34
CA ASN A 24 7.90 5.87 13.74
C ASN A 24 6.63 5.41 13.02
N TYR A 25 6.67 4.20 12.44
CA TYR A 25 5.48 3.49 11.98
C TYR A 25 5.56 2.04 12.43
N ALA A 26 4.55 1.53 13.14
CA ALA A 26 4.51 0.15 13.62
C ALA A 26 5.75 -0.28 14.45
N GLY A 27 6.35 0.66 15.20
CA GLY A 27 7.57 0.42 15.95
C GLY A 27 8.85 0.39 15.11
N VAL A 28 8.77 0.69 13.80
CA VAL A 28 9.90 0.80 12.88
C VAL A 28 10.22 2.29 12.68
N GLN A 29 11.49 2.66 12.86
CA GLN A 29 11.98 3.99 12.54
C GLN A 29 12.24 4.09 11.04
N LEU A 30 11.59 5.04 10.38
CA LEU A 30 11.75 5.37 8.98
C LEU A 30 12.32 6.78 8.89
N ASP A 31 13.23 7.04 7.95
CA ASP A 31 13.55 8.41 7.60
C ASP A 31 12.31 9.14 7.03
N SER A 32 12.35 10.46 7.01
CA SER A 32 11.20 11.27 6.58
C SER A 32 10.76 10.94 5.15
N ASN A 33 11.68 10.67 4.22
CA ASN A 33 11.33 10.36 2.83
C ASN A 33 10.61 9.01 2.73
N LYS A 34 11.12 7.99 3.41
CA LYS A 34 10.52 6.65 3.50
C LYS A 34 9.16 6.69 4.18
N TYR A 35 9.00 7.51 5.22
CA TYR A 35 7.70 7.69 5.87
C TYR A 35 6.68 8.36 4.93
N GLU A 36 7.05 9.46 4.25
CA GLU A 36 6.15 10.12 3.30
C GLU A 36 5.80 9.19 2.12
N GLN A 37 6.75 8.38 1.66
CA GLN A 37 6.51 7.36 0.66
C GLN A 37 5.51 6.30 1.14
N LEU A 38 5.65 5.80 2.37
CA LEU A 38 4.71 4.87 2.98
C LEU A 38 3.30 5.47 3.08
N MET A 39 3.20 6.73 3.49
CA MET A 39 1.92 7.44 3.60
C MET A 39 1.26 7.68 2.24
N THR A 40 2.06 8.00 1.22
CA THR A 40 1.59 8.10 -0.17
C THR A 40 1.06 6.75 -0.64
N GLY A 41 1.82 5.67 -0.44
CA GLY A 41 1.40 4.33 -0.80
C GLY A 41 0.12 3.89 -0.07
N ARG A 42 0.01 4.19 1.22
CA ARG A 42 -1.21 3.98 2.02
C ARG A 42 -2.41 4.70 1.41
N ASN A 43 -2.26 5.97 1.03
CA ASN A 43 -3.35 6.75 0.46
C ASN A 43 -3.78 6.25 -0.92
N ASN A 44 -2.84 5.77 -1.74
CA ASN A 44 -3.14 5.17 -3.04
C ASN A 44 -3.91 3.85 -2.88
N ILE A 45 -3.50 2.99 -1.94
CA ILE A 45 -4.21 1.74 -1.61
C ILE A 45 -5.62 2.04 -1.07
N ASP A 46 -5.76 3.03 -0.17
CA ASP A 46 -7.07 3.44 0.34
C ASP A 46 -8.01 3.90 -0.78
N ARG A 47 -7.47 4.73 -1.70
CA ARG A 47 -8.20 5.20 -2.88
C ARG A 47 -8.63 4.03 -3.75
N LEU A 48 -7.74 3.08 -4.04
CA LEU A 48 -8.06 1.90 -4.82
C LEU A 48 -9.21 1.10 -4.19
N LEU A 49 -9.13 0.79 -2.90
CA LEU A 49 -10.22 0.12 -2.17
C LEU A 49 -11.54 0.92 -2.21
N LYS A 50 -11.50 2.26 -2.17
CA LYS A 50 -12.71 3.11 -2.29
C LYS A 50 -13.31 3.02 -3.69
N ARG A 51 -12.47 2.97 -4.74
CA ARG A 51 -12.91 2.85 -6.12
C ARG A 51 -13.49 1.47 -6.40
N LEU A 52 -12.88 0.41 -5.88
CA LEU A 52 -13.41 -0.95 -5.95
C LEU A 52 -14.79 -1.05 -5.29
N HIS A 53 -14.96 -0.45 -4.10
CA HIS A 53 -16.26 -0.41 -3.42
C HIS A 53 -17.34 0.44 -4.10
N ALA A 54 -16.93 1.38 -4.97
CA ALA A 54 -17.85 2.22 -5.75
C ALA A 54 -18.01 1.72 -7.19
N PHE A 55 -17.36 0.63 -7.56
CA PHE A 55 -17.39 0.09 -8.92
C PHE A 55 -18.81 -0.34 -9.29
N ASN A 56 -19.19 -0.06 -10.53
CA ASN A 56 -20.49 -0.45 -11.07
C ASN A 56 -20.33 -0.79 -12.55
N TYR A 57 -20.45 -2.07 -12.89
CA TYR A 57 -20.27 -2.57 -14.25
C TYR A 57 -21.19 -1.90 -15.30
N LYS A 58 -22.29 -1.26 -14.87
CA LYS A 58 -23.20 -0.51 -15.76
C LYS A 58 -22.68 0.88 -16.11
N LYS A 59 -21.61 1.36 -15.46
CA LYS A 59 -21.03 2.70 -15.61
C LYS A 59 -19.55 2.59 -16.00
N ALA A 60 -19.24 2.85 -17.26
CA ALA A 60 -17.86 2.81 -17.79
C ALA A 60 -16.89 3.69 -16.98
N SER A 61 -17.33 4.89 -16.59
CA SER A 61 -16.55 5.83 -15.76
C SER A 61 -16.22 5.32 -14.35
N SER A 62 -16.88 4.24 -13.89
CA SER A 62 -16.50 3.59 -12.63
C SER A 62 -15.28 2.67 -12.80
N ALA A 63 -15.15 1.99 -13.94
CA ALA A 63 -13.99 1.17 -14.27
C ALA A 63 -12.74 2.04 -14.46
N GLU A 64 -12.88 3.15 -15.22
CA GLU A 64 -11.80 4.12 -15.43
C GLU A 64 -11.23 4.65 -14.10
N LYS A 65 -12.11 5.00 -13.15
CA LYS A 65 -11.67 5.43 -11.81
C LYS A 65 -10.92 4.35 -11.04
N VAL A 66 -11.23 3.07 -11.24
CA VAL A 66 -10.44 1.98 -10.66
C VAL A 66 -9.09 1.91 -11.35
N TYR A 67 -9.03 2.00 -12.68
CA TYR A 67 -7.78 1.97 -13.44
C TYR A 67 -6.84 3.11 -13.07
N GLU A 68 -7.36 4.34 -12.94
CA GLU A 68 -6.58 5.50 -12.45
C GLU A 68 -6.01 5.27 -11.05
N ALA A 69 -6.80 4.64 -10.16
CA ALA A 69 -6.33 4.32 -8.81
C ALA A 69 -5.28 3.21 -8.82
N VAL A 70 -5.42 2.23 -9.70
CA VAL A 70 -4.40 1.20 -9.94
C VAL A 70 -3.10 1.84 -10.44
N ASP A 71 -3.17 2.73 -11.43
CA ASP A 71 -1.98 3.40 -11.98
C ASP A 71 -1.25 4.22 -10.92
N ALA A 72 -1.97 4.87 -10.01
CA ALA A 72 -1.36 5.55 -8.87
C ALA A 72 -0.60 4.59 -7.95
N VAL A 73 -1.15 3.40 -7.67
CA VAL A 73 -0.45 2.38 -6.88
C VAL A 73 0.78 1.87 -7.63
N MET A 74 0.66 1.53 -8.92
CA MET A 74 1.79 1.07 -9.75
C MET A 74 2.93 2.10 -9.77
N ASN A 75 2.61 3.38 -9.96
CA ASN A 75 3.62 4.43 -10.12
C ASN A 75 4.31 4.82 -8.81
N ASP A 76 3.56 4.98 -7.72
CA ASP A 76 4.14 5.49 -6.47
C ASP A 76 4.64 4.38 -5.55
N ASN A 77 3.96 3.24 -5.48
CA ASN A 77 4.35 2.15 -4.57
C ASN A 77 5.51 1.32 -5.14
N SER A 78 5.81 1.44 -6.44
CA SER A 78 6.98 0.80 -7.06
C SER A 78 8.30 1.54 -6.81
N LYS A 79 8.25 2.79 -6.33
CA LYS A 79 9.46 3.58 -6.03
C LYS A 79 10.29 2.86 -4.98
N GLY A 80 11.60 2.73 -5.18
CA GLY A 80 12.47 2.01 -4.24
C GLY A 80 12.38 0.49 -4.27
N LEU A 81 11.48 -0.11 -5.07
CA LEU A 81 11.47 -1.55 -5.30
C LEU A 81 12.55 -1.99 -6.29
N SER A 82 13.03 -3.23 -6.10
CA SER A 82 13.83 -3.93 -7.11
C SER A 82 13.00 -4.23 -8.36
N THR A 83 13.62 -4.44 -9.51
CA THR A 83 12.89 -4.79 -10.76
C THR A 83 11.98 -5.99 -10.56
N ALA A 84 12.46 -7.06 -9.91
CA ALA A 84 11.66 -8.25 -9.65
C ALA A 84 10.47 -7.98 -8.71
N ASP A 85 10.62 -7.08 -7.74
CA ASP A 85 9.50 -6.70 -6.87
C ASP A 85 8.50 -5.78 -7.58
N LYS A 86 8.95 -4.94 -8.52
CA LYS A 86 8.06 -4.15 -9.39
C LYS A 86 7.22 -5.06 -10.28
N GLU A 87 7.84 -6.05 -10.92
CA GLU A 87 7.12 -7.05 -11.72
C GLU A 87 6.06 -7.78 -10.90
N LYS A 88 6.39 -8.17 -9.65
CA LYS A 88 5.40 -8.76 -8.74
C LYS A 88 4.24 -7.83 -8.43
N LEU A 89 4.52 -6.53 -8.24
CA LEU A 89 3.49 -5.52 -8.01
C LEU A 89 2.60 -5.36 -9.26
N ASP A 90 3.22 -5.28 -10.44
CA ASP A 90 2.53 -5.11 -11.72
C ASP A 90 1.58 -6.27 -11.98
N VAL A 91 1.99 -7.52 -11.75
CA VAL A 91 1.15 -8.72 -11.89
C VAL A 91 -0.12 -8.66 -11.03
N GLN A 92 -0.09 -8.01 -9.86
CA GLN A 92 -1.31 -7.86 -9.04
C GLN A 92 -2.27 -6.80 -9.57
N LEU A 93 -1.79 -5.91 -10.43
CA LEU A 93 -2.46 -4.68 -10.82
C LEU A 93 -2.81 -4.65 -12.30
N ASP A 94 -2.17 -5.47 -13.12
CA ASP A 94 -2.29 -5.48 -14.58
C ASP A 94 -3.64 -6.00 -15.10
N ASN A 95 -3.71 -6.14 -16.42
CA ASN A 95 -4.87 -6.63 -17.16
C ASN A 95 -4.95 -8.16 -17.23
N ALA A 96 -4.07 -8.91 -16.57
CA ALA A 96 -4.14 -10.36 -16.51
C ALA A 96 -5.39 -10.78 -15.70
N THR A 97 -5.81 -12.04 -15.87
CA THR A 97 -7.07 -12.55 -15.29
C THR A 97 -7.18 -12.43 -13.77
N HIS A 98 -6.04 -12.40 -13.08
CA HIS A 98 -5.93 -12.28 -11.62
C HIS A 98 -5.46 -10.89 -11.17
N GLY A 99 -5.11 -10.00 -12.10
CA GLY A 99 -4.78 -8.62 -11.83
C GLY A 99 -6.05 -7.79 -11.61
N ILE A 100 -5.97 -6.77 -10.76
CA ILE A 100 -7.14 -5.95 -10.42
C ILE A 100 -7.78 -5.32 -11.67
N LYS A 101 -7.00 -4.82 -12.64
CA LYS A 101 -7.58 -4.27 -13.88
C LYS A 101 -8.28 -5.35 -14.70
N GLY A 102 -7.67 -6.54 -14.83
CA GLY A 102 -8.26 -7.64 -15.59
C GLY A 102 -9.58 -8.14 -14.98
N ILE A 103 -9.66 -8.24 -13.65
CA ILE A 103 -10.91 -8.59 -12.95
C ILE A 103 -12.00 -7.55 -13.23
N ILE A 104 -11.67 -6.25 -13.13
CA ILE A 104 -12.61 -5.15 -13.37
C ILE A 104 -13.04 -5.07 -14.85
N GLN A 105 -12.12 -5.35 -15.77
CA GLN A 105 -12.41 -5.46 -17.19
C GLN A 105 -13.36 -6.62 -17.47
N ALA A 106 -13.14 -7.78 -16.87
CA ALA A 106 -14.01 -8.94 -17.00
C ALA A 106 -15.41 -8.68 -16.43
N ALA A 107 -15.50 -8.07 -15.24
CA ALA A 107 -16.78 -7.67 -14.63
C ALA A 107 -17.57 -6.69 -15.50
N SER A 108 -16.88 -5.69 -16.07
CA SER A 108 -17.47 -4.71 -16.98
C SER A 108 -17.97 -5.36 -18.27
N LYS A 109 -17.14 -6.20 -18.89
CA LYS A 109 -17.45 -6.88 -20.16
C LYS A 109 -18.60 -7.87 -20.02
N ASN A 110 -18.58 -8.68 -18.97
CA ASN A 110 -19.55 -9.75 -18.72
C ASN A 110 -20.75 -9.29 -17.89
N LYS A 111 -20.80 -8.00 -17.53
CA LYS A 111 -21.92 -7.33 -16.84
C LYS A 111 -22.29 -7.97 -15.50
N TYR A 112 -21.29 -8.36 -14.71
CA TYR A 112 -21.48 -8.89 -13.36
C TYR A 112 -20.93 -7.94 -12.29
N ALA A 113 -21.49 -8.04 -11.09
CA ALA A 113 -21.04 -7.29 -9.92
C ALA A 113 -19.96 -8.07 -9.16
N ILE A 114 -19.14 -7.39 -8.37
CA ILE A 114 -18.12 -8.05 -7.55
C ILE A 114 -18.85 -8.78 -6.40
N ASP A 115 -18.95 -10.10 -6.51
CA ASP A 115 -19.51 -10.96 -5.48
C ASP A 115 -18.41 -11.41 -4.48
N PRO A 116 -18.71 -12.21 -3.44
CA PRO A 116 -17.67 -12.66 -2.51
C PRO A 116 -16.58 -13.52 -3.14
N SER A 117 -16.87 -14.28 -4.20
CA SER A 117 -15.89 -15.11 -4.89
C SER A 117 -14.87 -14.23 -5.62
N VAL A 118 -15.34 -13.20 -6.32
CA VAL A 118 -14.48 -12.20 -6.97
C VAL A 118 -13.73 -11.37 -5.93
N ALA A 119 -14.41 -10.93 -4.87
CA ALA A 119 -13.78 -10.16 -3.80
C ALA A 119 -12.67 -10.95 -3.07
N SER A 120 -12.80 -12.27 -2.97
CA SER A 120 -11.76 -13.14 -2.42
C SER A 120 -10.47 -13.09 -3.22
N GLN A 121 -10.53 -12.90 -4.54
CA GLN A 121 -9.32 -12.80 -5.37
C GLN A 121 -8.49 -11.57 -5.01
N PHE A 122 -9.16 -10.48 -4.62
CA PHE A 122 -8.48 -9.26 -4.19
C PHE A 122 -7.70 -9.42 -2.87
N HIS A 123 -8.03 -10.40 -2.03
CA HIS A 123 -7.29 -10.65 -0.79
C HIS A 123 -5.80 -10.90 -1.05
N ASP A 124 -5.50 -11.77 -2.00
CA ASP A 124 -4.13 -12.10 -2.38
C ASP A 124 -3.43 -10.89 -3.01
N ASN A 125 -4.13 -10.16 -3.89
CA ASN A 125 -3.57 -8.94 -4.49
C ASN A 125 -3.18 -7.91 -3.42
N PHE A 126 -4.06 -7.60 -2.47
CA PHE A 126 -3.79 -6.60 -1.44
C PHE A 126 -2.76 -7.06 -0.41
N THR A 127 -2.66 -8.37 -0.15
CA THR A 127 -1.57 -8.93 0.66
C THR A 127 -0.22 -8.67 0.01
N VAL A 128 -0.08 -8.93 -1.28
CA VAL A 128 1.16 -8.66 -2.02
C VAL A 128 1.44 -7.16 -2.13
N ILE A 129 0.44 -6.34 -2.47
CA ILE A 129 0.57 -4.87 -2.59
C ILE A 129 1.07 -4.25 -1.28
N THR A 130 0.49 -4.63 -0.14
CA THR A 130 0.89 -4.09 1.18
C THR A 130 2.28 -4.55 1.60
N ASN A 131 2.63 -5.81 1.33
CA ASN A 131 3.97 -6.33 1.59
C ASN A 131 5.03 -5.60 0.75
N LEU A 132 4.78 -5.40 -0.54
CA LEU A 132 5.72 -4.68 -1.41
C LEU A 132 5.82 -3.19 -1.05
N THR A 133 4.70 -2.54 -0.71
CA THR A 133 4.70 -1.16 -0.21
C THR A 133 5.56 -1.01 1.04
N ALA A 134 5.49 -1.97 1.96
CA ALA A 134 6.33 -1.99 3.17
C ALA A 134 7.81 -2.28 2.85
N LYS A 135 8.08 -3.19 1.92
CA LYS A 135 9.44 -3.53 1.48
C LYS A 135 10.15 -2.35 0.82
N ALA A 136 9.42 -1.50 0.10
CA ALA A 136 9.97 -0.32 -0.57
C ALA A 136 10.58 0.71 0.41
N VAL A 137 10.15 0.67 1.68
CA VAL A 137 10.52 1.64 2.72
C VAL A 137 11.27 1.00 3.89
N THR A 138 11.59 -0.30 3.83
CA THR A 138 12.29 -1.00 4.92
C THR A 138 13.51 -1.74 4.40
N ASN A 139 14.48 -1.99 5.28
CA ASN A 139 15.73 -2.68 4.91
C ASN A 139 15.77 -4.13 5.43
N SER A 140 14.68 -4.61 6.04
CA SER A 140 14.62 -5.92 6.71
C SER A 140 13.23 -6.51 6.55
N ASP A 141 13.15 -7.81 6.26
CA ASP A 141 11.89 -8.52 6.11
C ASP A 141 11.03 -8.47 7.39
N VAL A 142 11.66 -8.50 8.57
CA VAL A 142 10.95 -8.39 9.85
C VAL A 142 10.30 -7.01 10.00
N GLN A 143 10.98 -5.95 9.55
CA GLN A 143 10.42 -4.60 9.55
C GLN A 143 9.31 -4.46 8.51
N ALA A 144 9.53 -4.99 7.30
CA ALA A 144 8.54 -5.02 6.24
C ALA A 144 7.25 -5.70 6.71
N GLN A 145 7.34 -6.85 7.38
CA GLN A 145 6.20 -7.58 7.92
C GLN A 145 5.42 -6.78 8.97
N LYS A 146 6.12 -6.08 9.88
CA LYS A 146 5.47 -5.21 10.89
C LYS A 146 4.72 -4.06 10.22
N VAL A 147 5.38 -3.39 9.28
CA VAL A 147 4.81 -2.27 8.54
C VAL A 147 3.62 -2.72 7.70
N SER A 148 3.72 -3.84 6.96
CA SER A 148 2.63 -4.35 6.13
C SER A 148 1.43 -4.79 6.97
N THR A 149 1.67 -5.51 8.07
CA THR A 149 0.61 -5.91 9.02
C THR A 149 -0.15 -4.70 9.56
N GLN A 150 0.58 -3.67 10.01
CA GLN A 150 -0.05 -2.46 10.54
C GLN A 150 -0.74 -1.65 9.43
N LEU A 151 -0.18 -1.61 8.22
CA LEU A 151 -0.77 -0.98 7.05
C LEU A 151 -2.12 -1.63 6.69
N SER A 152 -2.16 -2.96 6.58
CA SER A 152 -3.38 -3.71 6.31
C SER A 152 -4.45 -3.49 7.37
N LYS A 153 -4.06 -3.45 8.65
CA LYS A 153 -4.95 -3.10 9.78
C LYS A 153 -5.48 -1.68 9.66
N ASN A 154 -4.61 -0.70 9.47
CA ASN A 154 -4.97 0.72 9.36
C ASN A 154 -5.91 1.00 8.17
N LEU A 155 -5.78 0.23 7.10
CA LEU A 155 -6.63 0.30 5.92
C LEU A 155 -7.91 -0.54 6.03
N ASN A 156 -8.03 -1.37 7.06
CA ASN A 156 -9.12 -2.32 7.26
C ASN A 156 -9.40 -3.19 6.01
N ILE A 157 -8.34 -3.69 5.36
CA ILE A 157 -8.43 -4.34 4.04
C ILE A 157 -9.47 -5.47 4.05
N GLU A 158 -9.34 -6.44 4.96
CA GLU A 158 -10.26 -7.58 5.06
C GLU A 158 -11.73 -7.16 5.15
N LYS A 159 -12.04 -6.25 6.08
CA LYS A 159 -13.40 -5.77 6.30
C LYS A 159 -13.95 -5.08 5.05
N ARG A 160 -13.11 -4.34 4.33
CA ARG A 160 -13.51 -3.62 3.12
C ARG A 160 -13.68 -4.56 1.94
N LEU A 161 -12.81 -5.53 1.75
CA LEU A 161 -12.97 -6.56 0.71
C LEU A 161 -14.23 -7.39 0.94
N TYR A 162 -14.49 -7.79 2.18
CA TYR A 162 -15.74 -8.44 2.57
C TYR A 162 -16.97 -7.57 2.23
N SER A 163 -16.91 -6.28 2.58
CA SER A 163 -17.99 -5.35 2.26
C SER A 163 -18.22 -5.18 0.76
N ILE A 164 -17.17 -5.21 -0.06
CA ILE A 164 -17.27 -5.14 -1.53
C ILE A 164 -18.06 -6.35 -2.05
N GLY A 165 -17.68 -7.57 -1.64
CA GLY A 165 -18.37 -8.78 -2.09
C GLY A 165 -19.81 -8.91 -1.58
N ALA A 166 -20.10 -8.38 -0.39
CA ALA A 166 -21.42 -8.45 0.23
C ALA A 166 -22.44 -7.43 -0.32
N GLN A 167 -22.00 -6.38 -1.02
CA GLN A 167 -22.89 -5.32 -1.54
C GLN A 167 -23.99 -5.84 -2.47
N HIS A 168 -23.74 -6.97 -3.14
CA HIS A 168 -24.60 -7.50 -4.20
C HIS A 168 -25.34 -8.79 -3.81
N GLN A 169 -25.34 -9.15 -2.52
CA GLN A 169 -26.07 -10.30 -1.99
C GLN A 169 -27.52 -9.99 -1.55
N LYS A 170 -28.07 -8.82 -1.94
CA LYS A 170 -29.42 -8.39 -1.58
C LYS A 170 -30.35 -8.29 -2.78
#